data_AF-A0A4P7JB85-F1
#
_entry.id   AF-A0A4P7JB85-F1
#
_cell.length_a   1.000
_cell.length_b   1.000
_cell.length_c   1.000
_cell.angle_alpha   90.00
_cell.angle_beta   90.00
_cell.angle_gamma   90.00
#
_symmetry.space_group_name_H-M   'P 1'
#
loop_
_entity.id
_entity.type
_entity.pdbx_description
1 polymer ?
#
loop_
_entity_poly.entity_id
_entity_poly.type
_entity_poly.pdbx_seq_one_letter_code
_entity_poly.pdbx_strand_id
1 'polypeptide(L)'
;MIEFQHSAIKPDEVEKRTTFYGQVIWIIDGTRRPTDLIQYERMLSENYPERFDGVDIYTVYCQETRLLKEWGSLGKIVGFDFGGDNLCLLTAAQGRSRYLFDFPKVEFAKLISEGKPLPVVQFAKPVRRGYRRRRSF
;
A
#
# COMPACT_ATOMS: atom_id res chain seq x y z
N MET A 1 2.56 -10.10 -13.02
CA MET A 1 1.61 -11.06 -12.40
C MET A 1 0.79 -10.31 -11.36
N ILE A 2 -0.52 -10.58 -11.23
CA ILE A 2 -1.35 -10.04 -10.14
C ILE A 2 -1.81 -11.19 -9.26
N GLU A 3 -1.69 -11.05 -7.94
CA GLU A 3 -2.23 -12.01 -6.98
C GLU A 3 -3.22 -11.34 -6.04
N PHE A 4 -4.36 -12.01 -5.84
CA PHE A 4 -5.41 -11.58 -4.92
C PHE A 4 -5.31 -12.36 -3.62
N GLN A 5 -5.33 -11.65 -2.50
CA GLN A 5 -5.29 -12.25 -1.18
C GLN A 5 -6.48 -11.79 -0.33
N HIS A 6 -7.39 -12.73 -0.10
CA HIS A 6 -8.55 -12.54 0.78
C HIS A 6 -8.32 -13.18 2.16
N SER A 7 -7.78 -14.40 2.17
CA SER A 7 -7.63 -15.20 3.41
C SER A 7 -6.34 -14.90 4.17
N ALA A 8 -6.16 -15.51 5.35
CA ALA A 8 -4.86 -15.51 6.00
C ALA A 8 -3.85 -16.32 5.17
N ILE A 9 -2.67 -15.73 4.94
CA ILE A 9 -1.53 -16.36 4.27
C ILE A 9 -0.33 -16.28 5.20
N LYS A 10 0.49 -17.34 5.22
CA LYS A 10 1.71 -17.36 6.04
C LYS A 10 2.78 -16.45 5.41
N PRO A 11 3.55 -15.70 6.22
CA PRO A 11 4.62 -14.84 5.69
C PRO A 11 5.58 -15.56 4.73
N ASP A 12 6.00 -16.77 5.07
CA ASP A 12 6.90 -17.59 4.24
C ASP A 12 6.31 -17.89 2.85
N GLU A 13 4.98 -18.04 2.77
CA GLU A 13 4.31 -18.28 1.49
C GLU A 13 4.25 -17.01 0.64
N VAL A 14 3.99 -15.86 1.27
CA VAL A 14 4.08 -14.55 0.60
C VAL A 14 5.48 -14.32 0.03
N GLU A 15 6.51 -14.62 0.80
CA GLU A 15 7.91 -14.46 0.38
C GLU A 15 8.26 -15.40 -0.79
N LYS A 16 7.89 -16.67 -0.70
CA LYS A 16 8.10 -17.66 -1.78
C LYS A 16 7.43 -17.21 -3.08
N ARG A 17 6.15 -16.83 -3.02
CA ARG A 17 5.39 -16.36 -4.20
C ARG A 17 5.98 -15.07 -4.77
N THR A 18 6.33 -14.13 -3.90
CA THR A 18 6.94 -12.85 -4.29
C THR A 18 8.28 -13.06 -5.00
N THR A 19 9.08 -14.01 -4.53
CA THR A 19 10.37 -14.35 -5.12
C THR A 19 10.20 -15.10 -6.44
N PHE A 20 9.26 -16.04 -6.51
CA PHE A 20 9.00 -16.87 -7.68
C PHE A 20 8.59 -16.04 -8.91
N TYR A 21 7.67 -15.09 -8.74
CA TYR A 21 7.16 -14.31 -9.87
C TYR A 21 8.03 -13.11 -10.27
N GLY A 22 8.93 -12.63 -9.39
CA GLY A 22 9.81 -11.49 -9.62
C GLY A 22 9.10 -10.12 -9.67
N GLN A 23 8.03 -9.99 -10.48
CA GLN A 23 7.17 -8.82 -10.65
C GLN A 23 5.70 -9.18 -10.34
N VAL A 24 5.41 -9.40 -9.06
CA VAL A 24 4.05 -9.56 -8.55
C VAL A 24 3.50 -8.22 -8.03
N ILE A 25 2.24 -7.94 -8.35
CA ILE A 25 1.42 -6.91 -7.72
C ILE A 25 0.42 -7.64 -6.83
N TRP A 26 0.42 -7.31 -5.54
CA TRP A 26 -0.50 -7.89 -4.58
C TRP A 26 -1.76 -7.04 -4.46
N ILE A 27 -2.93 -7.65 -4.51
CA ILE A 27 -4.21 -7.03 -4.19
C ILE A 27 -4.76 -7.70 -2.94
N ILE A 28 -4.86 -6.95 -1.85
CA ILE A 28 -5.21 -7.45 -0.53
C ILE A 28 -6.61 -6.96 -0.19
N ASP A 29 -7.47 -7.89 0.20
CA ASP A 29 -8.75 -7.52 0.79
C ASP A 29 -8.53 -6.86 2.16
N GLY A 30 -8.75 -5.55 2.23
CA GLY A 30 -8.67 -4.74 3.44
C GLY A 30 -9.91 -4.85 4.32
N THR A 31 -10.99 -5.46 3.84
CA THR A 31 -12.24 -5.67 4.58
C THR A 31 -12.26 -6.97 5.38
N ARG A 32 -11.27 -7.86 5.16
CA ARG A 32 -11.17 -9.17 5.83
C ARG A 32 -11.14 -9.11 7.36
N ARG A 33 -10.70 -7.98 7.94
CA ARG A 33 -10.67 -7.73 9.39
C ARG A 33 -11.31 -6.36 9.67
N PRO A 34 -12.30 -6.26 10.56
CA PRO A 34 -12.94 -4.97 10.88
C PRO A 34 -11.96 -3.88 11.36
N THR A 35 -10.88 -4.29 12.03
CA THR A 35 -9.87 -3.36 12.56
C THR A 35 -8.92 -2.82 11.49
N ASP A 36 -8.82 -3.44 10.31
CA ASP A 36 -7.90 -2.98 9.27
C ASP A 36 -8.37 -1.64 8.67
N LEU A 37 -9.68 -1.51 8.39
CA LEU A 37 -10.29 -0.25 7.94
C LEU A 37 -10.12 0.86 8.99
N ILE A 38 -10.43 0.58 10.26
CA ILE A 38 -10.31 1.57 11.36
C ILE A 38 -8.85 2.06 11.51
N GLN A 39 -7.88 1.15 11.45
CA GLN A 39 -6.46 1.53 11.52
C GLN A 39 -6.04 2.36 10.30
N TYR A 40 -6.55 2.02 9.12
CA TYR A 40 -6.28 2.73 7.87
C TYR A 40 -6.81 4.17 7.91
N GLU A 41 -8.09 4.35 8.22
CA GLU A 41 -8.73 5.68 8.32
C GLU A 41 -8.03 6.55 9.37
N ARG A 42 -7.71 5.96 10.53
CA ARG A 42 -6.96 6.65 11.57
C ARG A 42 -5.59 7.11 11.08
N MET A 43 -4.84 6.23 10.41
CA MET A 43 -3.52 6.58 9.85
C MET A 43 -3.64 7.71 8.83
N LEU A 44 -4.65 7.71 7.95
CA LEU A 44 -4.87 8.82 7.02
C LEU A 44 -5.19 10.13 7.74
N SER A 45 -5.99 10.09 8.81
CA SER A 45 -6.33 11.29 9.59
C SER A 45 -5.15 11.87 10.37
N GLU A 46 -4.20 11.02 10.77
CA GLU A 46 -3.00 11.42 11.53
C GLU A 46 -1.85 11.90 10.62
N ASN A 47 -1.92 11.59 9.32
CA ASN A 47 -0.92 11.97 8.33
C ASN A 47 -1.40 13.13 7.46
N TYR A 48 -0.49 14.05 7.15
CA TYR A 48 -0.75 15.14 6.20
C TYR A 48 -0.24 14.73 4.82
N PRO A 49 -1.13 14.53 3.83
CA PRO A 49 -0.72 14.17 2.49
C PRO A 49 -0.02 15.33 1.78
N GLU A 50 0.83 14.99 0.83
CA GLU A 50 1.33 15.90 -0.18
C GLU A 50 0.43 15.78 -1.41
N ARG A 51 -0.07 16.90 -1.93
CA ARG A 51 -0.93 16.91 -3.10
C ARG A 51 -0.10 17.03 -4.36
N PHE A 52 -0.22 16.06 -5.27
CA PHE A 52 0.47 16.04 -6.55
C PHE A 52 -0.52 15.71 -7.65
N ASP A 53 -0.63 16.59 -8.66
CA ASP A 53 -1.55 16.43 -9.80
C ASP A 53 -3.00 16.08 -9.39
N GLY A 54 -3.49 16.70 -8.31
CA GLY A 54 -4.84 16.47 -7.79
C GLY A 54 -5.01 15.19 -6.95
N VAL A 55 -3.95 14.39 -6.77
CA VAL A 55 -3.94 13.17 -5.94
C VAL A 55 -3.27 13.46 -4.60
N ASP A 56 -3.87 12.99 -3.51
CA ASP A 56 -3.30 13.06 -2.17
C ASP A 56 -2.40 11.85 -1.93
N ILE A 57 -1.14 12.11 -1.62
CA ILE A 57 -0.13 11.07 -1.44
C ILE A 57 0.43 11.13 -0.02
N TYR A 58 0.34 10.01 0.68
CA TYR A 58 0.73 9.86 2.06
C TYR A 58 2.10 9.17 2.14
N THR A 59 3.03 9.75 2.90
CA THR A 59 4.24 9.03 3.33
C THR A 59 3.88 8.16 4.53
N VAL A 60 4.03 6.85 4.42
CA VAL A 60 3.64 5.89 5.46
C VAL A 60 4.77 4.96 5.91
N TYR A 61 4.63 4.41 7.11
CA TYR A 61 5.59 3.53 7.77
C TYR A 61 4.97 2.17 8.09
N CYS A 62 5.77 1.10 7.96
CA CYS A 62 5.30 -0.28 8.18
C CYS A 62 4.69 -0.52 9.59
N GLN A 63 4.91 0.36 10.56
CA GLN A 63 4.43 0.21 11.93
C GLN A 63 3.08 0.90 12.21
N GLU A 64 2.54 1.66 11.26
CA GLU A 64 1.30 2.43 11.48
C GLU A 64 0.05 1.56 11.50
N THR A 65 0.00 0.53 10.66
CA THR A 65 -1.14 -0.39 10.59
C THR A 65 -0.67 -1.83 10.50
N ARG A 66 -1.54 -2.77 10.88
CA ARG A 66 -1.28 -4.21 10.70
C ARG A 66 -1.05 -4.58 9.23
N LEU A 67 -1.82 -4.00 8.31
CA LEU A 67 -1.65 -4.21 6.87
C LEU A 67 -0.26 -3.77 6.39
N LEU A 68 0.20 -2.58 6.79
CA LEU A 68 1.53 -2.09 6.43
C LEU A 68 2.65 -2.92 7.08
N LYS A 69 2.41 -3.49 8.26
CA LYS A 69 3.37 -4.40 8.91
C LYS A 69 3.51 -5.72 8.17
N GLU A 70 2.40 -6.27 7.69
CA GLU A 70 2.35 -7.56 6.98
C GLU A 70 2.86 -7.42 5.55
N TRP A 71 2.42 -6.38 4.83
CA TRP A 71 2.61 -6.25 3.38
C TRP A 71 3.63 -5.18 2.99
N GLY A 72 3.86 -4.20 3.86
CA GLY A 72 4.76 -3.10 3.57
C GLY A 72 6.15 -3.62 3.23
N SER A 73 6.76 -4.45 4.06
CA SER A 73 8.16 -4.88 3.87
C SER A 73 8.50 -5.64 2.58
N LEU A 74 7.53 -6.06 1.77
CA LEU A 74 7.76 -6.88 0.56
C LEU A 74 8.55 -6.17 -0.54
N GLY A 75 8.61 -4.84 -0.52
CA GLY A 75 9.29 -4.07 -1.57
C GLY A 75 8.63 -4.21 -2.96
N LYS A 76 7.38 -4.66 -2.99
CA LYS A 76 6.52 -4.74 -4.19
C LYS A 76 5.38 -3.74 -4.07
N ILE A 77 4.68 -3.52 -5.19
CA ILE A 77 3.44 -2.76 -5.19
C ILE A 77 2.35 -3.61 -4.54
N VAL A 78 1.61 -3.00 -3.62
CA VAL A 78 0.48 -3.64 -2.92
C VAL A 78 -0.72 -2.71 -3.00
N GLY A 79 -1.85 -3.19 -3.51
CA GLY A 79 -3.13 -2.50 -3.46
C GLY A 79 -3.99 -3.06 -2.34
N PHE A 80 -4.47 -2.21 -1.43
CA PHE A 80 -5.48 -2.58 -0.44
C PHE A 80 -6.86 -2.22 -0.98
N ASP A 81 -7.77 -3.20 -1.01
CA ASP A 81 -9.16 -3.02 -1.45
C ASP A 81 -10.10 -2.99 -0.23
N PHE A 82 -10.76 -1.85 -0.02
CA PHE A 82 -11.73 -1.65 1.06
C PHE A 82 -13.20 -1.65 0.56
N GLY A 83 -13.47 -2.10 -0.67
CA GLY A 83 -14.81 -2.27 -1.21
C GLY A 83 -15.39 -1.05 -1.95
N GLY A 84 -14.62 0.01 -2.17
CA GLY A 84 -15.01 1.18 -2.95
C GLY A 84 -14.51 1.16 -4.40
N ASP A 85 -14.50 2.33 -5.07
CA ASP A 85 -14.05 2.48 -6.46
C ASP A 85 -12.52 2.56 -6.62
N ASN A 86 -11.81 2.76 -5.51
CA ASN A 86 -10.36 2.96 -5.50
C ASN A 86 -9.65 1.76 -4.85
N LEU A 87 -8.43 1.49 -5.33
CA LEU A 87 -7.42 0.74 -4.61
C LEU A 87 -6.52 1.73 -3.88
N CYS A 88 -6.21 1.42 -2.63
CA CYS A 88 -5.17 2.13 -1.92
C CYS A 88 -3.81 1.53 -2.30
N LEU A 89 -3.07 2.17 -3.20
CA LEU A 89 -1.80 1.67 -3.71
C LEU A 89 -0.63 2.10 -2.84
N LEU A 90 0.07 1.10 -2.29
CA LEU A 90 1.35 1.24 -1.64
C LEU A 90 2.46 1.00 -2.67
N THR A 91 3.33 2.00 -2.85
CA THR A 91 4.48 1.88 -3.76
C THR A 91 5.49 0.85 -3.27
N ALA A 92 6.28 0.31 -4.20
CA ALA A 92 7.51 -0.38 -3.86
C ALA A 92 8.40 0.52 -2.98
N ALA A 93 9.20 -0.09 -2.10
CA ALA A 93 10.03 0.63 -1.15
C ALA A 93 11.04 1.51 -1.89
N GLN A 94 11.09 2.81 -1.56
CA GLN A 94 12.14 3.74 -2.01
C GLN A 94 12.98 4.12 -0.78
N GLY A 95 14.00 3.31 -0.50
CA GLY A 95 14.78 3.42 0.73
C GLY A 95 13.96 3.05 1.96
N ARG A 96 13.76 3.99 2.89
CA ARG A 96 12.96 3.78 4.12
C ARG A 96 11.50 4.24 4.00
N SER A 97 11.18 4.96 2.93
CA SER A 97 9.86 5.56 2.74
C SER A 97 9.00 4.74 1.80
N ARG A 98 7.69 4.85 2.02
CA ARG A 98 6.65 4.26 1.19
C ARG A 98 5.58 5.29 0.97
N TYR A 99 5.02 5.28 -0.22
CA TYR A 99 3.97 6.20 -0.60
C TYR A 99 2.69 5.44 -0.78
N LEU A 100 1.62 6.04 -0.29
CA LEU A 100 0.28 5.49 -0.30
C LEU A 100 -0.65 6.52 -0.93
N PHE A 101 -1.46 6.10 -1.88
CA PHE A 101 -2.42 6.99 -2.55
C PHE A 101 -3.58 6.17 -3.09
N ASP A 102 -4.73 6.83 -3.24
CA ASP A 102 -5.89 6.22 -3.86
C ASP A 102 -5.73 6.19 -5.38
N PHE A 103 -6.05 5.05 -5.99
CA PHE A 103 -5.95 4.85 -7.42
C PHE A 103 -7.23 4.18 -7.96
N PRO A 104 -7.89 4.74 -8.98
CA PRO A 104 -9.15 4.19 -9.49
C PRO A 104 -9.01 2.76 -10.00
N LYS A 105 -9.92 1.86 -9.60
CA LYS A 105 -9.93 0.45 -10.06
C LYS A 105 -10.07 0.33 -11.57
N VAL A 106 -10.87 1.21 -12.19
CA VAL A 106 -11.06 1.24 -13.65
C VAL A 106 -9.76 1.57 -14.37
N GLU A 107 -9.02 2.56 -13.87
CA GLU A 107 -7.74 2.95 -14.45
C GLU A 107 -6.68 1.87 -14.20
N PHE A 108 -6.65 1.27 -13.01
CA PHE A 108 -5.81 0.11 -12.70
C PHE A 108 -6.05 -1.02 -13.68
N ALA A 109 -7.30 -1.47 -13.82
CA ALA A 109 -7.65 -2.55 -14.73
C ALA A 109 -7.25 -2.23 -16.18
N LYS A 110 -7.47 -0.98 -16.62
CA LYS A 110 -7.05 -0.51 -17.94
C LYS A 110 -5.54 -0.62 -18.12
N LEU A 111 -4.73 -0.04 -17.24
CA LEU A 111 -3.27 -0.08 -17.35
C LEU A 111 -2.73 -1.51 -17.39
N ILE A 112 -3.25 -2.37 -16.51
CA ILE A 112 -2.87 -3.78 -16.47
C ILE A 112 -3.24 -4.49 -17.77
N SER A 113 -4.45 -4.28 -18.30
CA SER A 113 -4.91 -4.91 -19.54
C SER A 113 -4.11 -4.46 -20.77
N GLU A 114 -3.64 -3.22 -20.77
CA GLU A 114 -2.79 -2.64 -21.81
C GLU A 114 -1.30 -2.99 -21.63
N GLY A 115 -0.95 -3.72 -20.57
CA GLY A 115 0.45 -4.05 -20.24
C GLY A 115 1.30 -2.82 -19.86
N LYS A 116 0.65 -1.71 -19.51
CA LYS A 116 1.33 -0.47 -19.14
C LYS A 116 1.77 -0.53 -17.67
N PRO A 117 2.93 0.05 -17.33
CA PRO A 117 3.36 0.14 -15.95
C PRO A 117 2.41 1.03 -15.15
N LEU A 118 2.24 0.72 -13.87
CA LEU A 118 1.59 1.62 -12.92
C LEU A 118 2.43 2.89 -12.73
N PRO A 119 1.80 4.02 -12.39
CA PRO A 119 2.53 5.26 -12.16
C PRO A 119 3.59 5.07 -11.06
N VAL A 120 4.84 5.41 -11.38
CA VAL A 120 5.92 5.42 -10.41
C VAL A 120 5.90 6.76 -9.71
N VAL A 121 5.37 6.79 -8.50
CA VAL A 121 5.43 7.99 -7.67
C VAL A 121 6.86 8.14 -7.14
N GLN A 122 7.58 9.14 -7.66
CA GLN A 122 8.92 9.50 -7.20
C GLN A 122 8.87 10.85 -6.50
N PHE A 123 9.29 10.92 -5.24
CA PHE A 123 9.47 12.19 -4.55
C PHE A 123 10.95 12.56 -4.50
N ALA A 124 11.23 13.87 -4.46
CA ALA A 124 12.50 14.35 -3.93
C ALA A 124 12.68 13.82 -2.49
N LYS A 125 13.94 13.72 -2.01
CA LYS A 125 14.32 13.10 -0.71
C LYS A 125 13.21 13.25 0.34
N PRO A 126 12.63 12.14 0.84
CA PRO A 126 11.53 12.23 1.79
C PRO A 126 11.93 13.09 2.97
N VAL A 127 11.07 14.05 3.34
CA VAL A 127 11.26 14.79 4.58
C VAL A 127 11.30 13.75 5.70
N ARG A 128 12.41 13.70 6.45
CA ARG A 128 12.59 12.76 7.57
C ARG A 128 11.56 13.07 8.65
N ARG A 129 10.33 12.56 8.52
CA ARG A 129 9.34 12.57 9.58
C ARG A 129 9.63 11.36 10.46
N GLY A 130 9.93 11.62 11.74
CA GLY A 130 10.13 10.54 12.70
C GLY A 130 8.79 9.88 12.98
N TYR A 131 8.72 8.55 12.88
CA TYR A 131 7.58 7.78 13.38
C TYR A 131 7.45 8.03 14.88
N ARG A 132 6.48 8.84 15.29
CA ARG A 132 6.24 9.18 16.70
C ARG A 132 5.31 8.10 17.27
N ARG A 133 5.87 7.05 17.88
CA ARG A 133 5.08 6.12 18.72
C ARG A 133 4.44 6.93 19.85
N ARG A 134 3.18 7.32 19.69
CA ARG A 134 2.39 7.81 20.82
C ARG A 134 1.95 6.60 21.62
N ARG A 135 2.49 6.46 22.83
CA ARG A 135 1.96 5.56 23.84
C ARG A 135 0.54 6.04 24.14
N SER A 136 -0.44 5.21 23.83
CA SER A 136 -1.80 5.36 24.36
C SER A 136 -1.71 5.25 25.89
N PHE A 137 -2.11 6.32 26.58
CA PHE A 137 -2.48 6.27 27.99
C PHE A 137 -3.93 5.78 28.10
#